data_AF-A0A376MKF3-F1
#
_entry.id   AF-A0A376MKF3-F1
#
_cell.length_a   1.000
_cell.length_b   1.000
_cell.length_c   1.000
_cell.angle_alpha   90.00
_cell.angle_beta   90.00
_cell.angle_gamma   90.00
#
_symmetry.space_group_name_H-M   'P 1'
#
loop_
_entity.id
_entity.type
_entity.pdbx_description
1 polymer ?
#
loop_
_entity_poly.entity_id
_entity_poly.type
_entity_poly.pdbx_seq_one_letter_code
_entity_poly.pdbx_strand_id
1 'polypeptide(L)'
;MQNETRLKRMSAVITLVLGALLLLAAWKPPEMIIWLNLLAFGGLEAVFLWPLVLGLYWERANAKGALSAMIVGGVLYAVLATLNIQYLGFHPIVPSLLLSLLAFLVGNRFGTSVPASYRLTTDK
;
A
#
# COMPACT_ATOMS: atom_id res chain seq x y z
N MET A 1 -8.44 10.49 29.33
CA MET A 1 -7.77 11.78 29.58
C MET A 1 -6.23 11.72 29.50
N GLN A 2 -5.48 11.09 30.42
CA GLN A 2 -3.99 11.09 30.35
C GLN A 2 -3.41 10.49 29.05
N ASN A 3 -3.98 9.39 28.55
CA ASN A 3 -3.54 8.77 27.29
C ASN A 3 -3.80 9.65 26.06
N GLU A 4 -4.88 10.42 26.06
CA GLU A 4 -5.20 11.35 24.96
C GLU A 4 -4.22 12.52 24.93
N THR A 5 -3.86 13.06 26.10
CA THR A 5 -2.85 14.13 26.20
C THR A 5 -1.47 13.62 25.78
N ARG A 6 -1.11 12.38 26.17
CA ARG A 6 0.14 11.74 25.75
C ARG A 6 0.16 11.48 24.25
N LEU A 7 -0.94 10.97 23.69
CA LEU A 7 -1.07 10.73 22.24
C LEU A 7 -0.97 12.04 21.46
N LYS A 8 -1.69 13.09 21.89
CA LYS A 8 -1.60 14.44 21.28
C LYS A 8 -0.18 15.00 21.32
N ARG A 9 0.51 14.87 22.46
CA ARG A 9 1.90 15.34 22.60
C ARG A 9 2.86 14.53 21.73
N MET A 10 2.69 13.21 21.65
CA MET A 10 3.49 12.35 20.78
C MET A 10 3.28 12.68 19.31
N SER A 11 2.03 12.80 18.85
CA SER A 11 1.73 13.20 17.47
C SER A 11 2.31 14.57 17.14
N ALA A 12 2.18 15.55 18.05
CA ALA A 12 2.76 16.88 17.86
C ALA A 12 4.29 16.84 17.75
N VAL A 13 4.96 16.08 18.62
CA VAL A 13 6.42 15.92 18.58
C VAL A 13 6.86 15.22 17.29
N ILE A 14 6.19 14.16 16.87
CA ILE A 14 6.50 13.45 15.62
C ILE A 14 6.33 14.37 14.43
N THR A 15 5.22 15.11 14.34
CA THR A 15 4.98 16.08 13.25
C THR A 15 6.03 17.18 13.23
N LEU A 16 6.42 17.71 14.40
CA LEU A 16 7.42 18.77 14.50
C LEU A 16 8.82 18.29 14.12
N VAL A 17 9.19 17.07 14.54
CA VAL A 17 10.47 16.44 14.17
C VAL A 17 10.51 16.13 12.67
N LEU A 18 9.46 15.52 12.11
CA LEU A 18 9.36 15.26 10.67
C LEU A 18 9.40 16.57 9.86
N GLY A 19 8.67 17.59 10.30
CA GLY A 19 8.68 18.91 9.66
C GLY A 19 10.07 19.55 9.67
N ALA A 20 10.77 19.52 10.80
CA ALA A 20 12.13 20.03 10.89
C ALA A 20 13.10 19.25 9.97
N LEU A 21 13.02 17.92 9.93
CA LEU A 21 13.81 17.09 9.02
C LEU A 21 13.53 17.42 7.55
N LEU A 22 12.25 17.62 7.19
CA LEU A 22 11.86 18.01 5.84
C LEU A 22 12.41 19.39 5.46
N LEU A 23 12.38 20.36 6.38
CA LEU A 23 12.97 21.69 6.15
C LEU A 23 14.49 21.62 5.94
N LEU A 24 15.19 20.78 6.71
CA LEU A 24 16.62 20.53 6.52
C LEU A 24 16.90 19.86 5.16
N ALA A 25 16.10 18.87 4.77
CA ALA A 25 16.22 18.19 3.48
C ALA A 25 15.88 19.12 2.29
N ALA A 26 14.97 20.07 2.47
CA ALA A 26 14.59 21.04 1.44
C ALA A 26 15.70 22.07 1.13
N TRP A 27 16.66 22.28 2.03
CA TRP A 27 17.76 23.23 1.83
C TRP A 27 18.71 22.82 0.70
N LYS A 28 18.85 21.52 0.47
CA LYS A 28 19.50 20.95 -0.72
C LYS A 28 18.58 19.90 -1.30
N PRO A 29 17.57 20.30 -2.11
CA PRO A 29 16.57 19.37 -2.59
C PRO A 29 17.26 18.25 -3.36
N PRO A 30 17.24 17.00 -2.87
CA PRO A 30 17.75 15.90 -3.66
C PRO A 30 16.79 15.65 -4.81
N GLU A 31 17.32 15.54 -6.03
CA GLU A 31 16.54 15.20 -7.23
C GLU A 31 15.77 13.85 -7.08
N MET A 32 16.13 13.07 -6.05
CA MET A 32 15.45 11.84 -5.64
C MET A 32 14.07 12.03 -5.01
N ILE A 33 13.63 13.25 -4.64
CA ILE A 33 12.30 13.47 -4.02
C ILE A 33 11.17 12.99 -4.95
N ILE A 34 11.28 13.24 -6.26
CA ILE A 34 10.27 12.82 -7.24
C ILE A 34 10.19 11.29 -7.31
N TRP A 35 11.34 10.62 -7.29
CA TRP A 35 11.43 9.16 -7.29
C TRP A 35 10.91 8.54 -6.01
N LEU A 36 11.17 9.16 -4.85
CA LEU A 36 10.65 8.73 -3.56
C LEU A 36 9.12 8.85 -3.50
N ASN A 37 8.58 9.95 -4.01
CA ASN A 37 7.14 10.19 -4.10
C ASN A 37 6.48 9.15 -5.02
N LEU A 38 7.05 8.92 -6.21
CA LEU A 38 6.59 7.87 -7.12
C LEU A 38 6.65 6.47 -6.49
N LEU A 39 7.73 6.15 -5.76
CA LEU A 39 7.85 4.91 -4.97
C LEU A 39 6.75 4.79 -3.91
N ALA A 40 6.49 5.86 -3.17
CA ALA A 40 5.51 5.85 -2.10
C ALA A 40 4.09 5.65 -2.63
N PHE A 41 3.66 6.43 -3.63
CA PHE A 41 2.32 6.29 -4.20
C PHE A 41 2.17 5.04 -5.06
N GLY A 42 3.15 4.76 -5.93
CA GLY A 42 3.12 3.57 -6.78
C GLY A 42 3.14 2.27 -5.99
N GLY A 43 3.90 2.21 -4.90
CA GLY A 43 3.94 1.05 -4.02
C GLY A 43 2.65 0.89 -3.22
N LEU A 44 2.07 2.00 -2.76
CA LEU A 44 0.79 1.99 -2.06
C LEU A 44 -0.33 1.47 -2.98
N GLU A 45 -0.40 1.95 -4.22
CA GLU A 45 -1.36 1.45 -5.22
C GLU A 45 -1.13 -0.03 -5.52
N ALA A 46 0.12 -0.45 -5.76
CA ALA A 46 0.45 -1.85 -6.07
C ALA A 46 0.04 -2.84 -4.97
N VAL A 47 0.10 -2.41 -3.70
CA VAL A 47 -0.23 -3.22 -2.52
C VAL A 47 -1.72 -3.17 -2.19
N PHE A 48 -2.36 -1.99 -2.21
CA PHE A 48 -3.69 -1.80 -1.64
C PHE A 48 -4.84 -1.79 -2.65
N LEU A 49 -4.58 -1.47 -3.93
CA LEU A 49 -5.65 -1.26 -4.91
C LEU A 49 -6.51 -2.52 -5.08
N TRP A 50 -5.92 -3.67 -5.37
CA TRP A 50 -6.70 -4.89 -5.62
C TRP A 50 -7.36 -5.48 -4.36
N PRO A 51 -6.70 -5.57 -3.20
CA PRO A 51 -7.37 -5.97 -1.96
C PRO A 51 -8.58 -5.11 -1.61
N LEU A 52 -8.50 -3.79 -1.82
CA LEU A 52 -9.61 -2.87 -1.56
C LEU A 52 -10.73 -3.02 -2.59
N VAL A 53 -10.41 -2.96 -3.88
CA VAL A 53 -11.40 -3.08 -4.97
C VAL A 53 -12.09 -4.44 -4.90
N LEU A 54 -11.34 -5.52 -4.84
CA LEU A 54 -11.91 -6.87 -4.84
C LEU A 54 -12.56 -7.20 -3.49
N GLY A 55 -12.01 -6.75 -2.37
CA GLY A 55 -12.61 -6.94 -1.05
C GLY A 55 -13.96 -6.22 -0.88
N LEU A 56 -14.13 -5.04 -1.49
CA LEU A 56 -15.38 -4.27 -1.46
C LEU A 56 -16.40 -4.80 -2.47
N TYR A 57 -15.98 -5.03 -3.72
CA TYR A 57 -16.89 -5.32 -4.84
C TYR A 57 -17.06 -6.81 -5.15
N TRP A 58 -16.19 -7.70 -4.67
CA TRP A 58 -16.24 -9.12 -4.99
C TRP A 58 -16.56 -9.97 -3.76
N GLU A 59 -17.75 -10.58 -3.73
CA GLU A 59 -18.23 -11.39 -2.58
C GLU A 59 -17.37 -12.60 -2.25
N ARG A 60 -16.66 -13.14 -3.24
CA ARG A 60 -15.74 -14.27 -3.15
C ARG A 60 -14.30 -13.86 -2.82
N ALA A 61 -14.04 -12.59 -2.52
CA ALA A 61 -12.74 -12.15 -2.08
C ALA A 61 -12.38 -12.76 -0.72
N ASN A 62 -11.12 -13.14 -0.55
CA ASN A 62 -10.63 -13.72 0.70
C ASN A 62 -9.30 -13.11 1.16
N ALA A 63 -9.04 -13.29 2.45
CA ALA A 63 -7.84 -12.77 3.10
C ALA A 63 -6.53 -13.33 2.50
N LYS A 64 -6.54 -14.58 2.01
CA LYS A 64 -5.34 -15.18 1.40
C LYS A 64 -4.99 -14.54 0.06
N GLY A 65 -5.99 -14.27 -0.79
CA GLY A 65 -5.84 -13.54 -2.05
C GLY A 65 -5.45 -12.08 -1.82
N ALA A 66 -6.03 -11.43 -0.83
CA ALA A 66 -5.64 -10.07 -0.44
C ALA A 66 -4.16 -10.01 -0.01
N LEU A 67 -3.74 -10.93 0.87
CA LEU A 67 -2.36 -10.96 1.36
C LEU A 67 -1.35 -11.31 0.26
N SER A 68 -1.67 -12.28 -0.61
CA SER A 68 -0.80 -12.63 -1.73
C SER A 68 -0.63 -11.46 -2.70
N ALA A 69 -1.68 -10.70 -2.98
CA ALA A 69 -1.62 -9.50 -3.79
C ALA A 69 -0.76 -8.41 -3.15
N MET A 70 -0.93 -8.16 -1.85
CA MET A 70 -0.14 -7.18 -1.10
C MET A 70 1.35 -7.50 -1.15
N ILE A 71 1.72 -8.76 -0.87
CA ILE A 71 3.12 -9.19 -0.84
C ILE A 71 3.71 -9.13 -2.25
N VAL A 72 3.05 -9.74 -3.23
CA VAL A 72 3.57 -9.78 -4.61
C VAL A 72 3.64 -8.39 -5.21
N GLY A 73 2.61 -7.57 -5.05
CA GLY A 73 2.58 -6.20 -5.55
C GLY A 73 3.67 -5.32 -4.95
N GLY A 74 3.83 -5.34 -3.62
CA GLY A 74 4.84 -4.55 -2.94
C GLY A 74 6.27 -4.99 -3.27
N VAL A 75 6.55 -6.29 -3.20
CA VAL A 75 7.89 -6.83 -3.49
C VAL A 75 8.29 -6.58 -4.94
N LEU A 76 7.39 -6.89 -5.87
CA LEU A 76 7.67 -6.73 -7.28
C LEU A 76 7.85 -5.26 -7.67
N TYR A 77 7.01 -4.38 -7.13
CA TYR A 77 7.15 -2.95 -7.35
C TYR A 77 8.48 -2.43 -6.80
N ALA A 78 8.86 -2.81 -5.58
CA ALA A 78 10.13 -2.41 -4.97
C ALA A 78 11.33 -2.88 -5.80
N VAL A 79 11.31 -4.12 -6.29
CA VAL A 79 12.37 -4.69 -7.14
C VAL A 79 12.45 -3.95 -8.48
N LEU A 80 11.34 -3.75 -9.18
CA LEU A 80 11.35 -3.06 -10.48
C LEU A 80 11.72 -1.57 -10.34
N ALA A 81 11.25 -0.90 -9.29
CA ALA A 81 11.57 0.50 -9.03
C ALA A 81 13.05 0.70 -8.65
N THR A 82 13.61 -0.22 -7.85
CA THR A 82 15.03 -0.14 -7.42
C THR A 82 15.99 -0.47 -8.58
N LEU A 83 15.62 -1.41 -9.45
CA LEU A 83 16.43 -1.78 -10.61
C LEU A 83 16.21 -0.85 -11.83
N ASN A 84 15.31 0.14 -11.72
CA ASN A 84 14.86 1.02 -12.80
C ASN A 84 14.49 0.26 -14.09
N ILE A 85 13.91 -0.94 -13.95
CA ILE A 85 13.57 -1.79 -15.09
C ILE A 85 12.27 -1.28 -15.69
N GLN A 86 12.39 -0.52 -16.76
CA GLN A 86 11.27 -0.04 -17.56
C GLN A 86 10.88 -1.11 -18.57
N TYR A 87 9.94 -1.97 -18.19
CA TYR A 87 9.42 -3.00 -19.10
C TYR A 87 8.59 -2.31 -20.19
N LEU A 88 8.98 -2.46 -21.47
CA LEU A 88 8.28 -1.90 -22.64
C LEU A 88 8.09 -0.37 -22.64
N GLY A 89 8.86 0.39 -21.87
CA GLY A 89 8.68 1.84 -21.70
C GLY A 89 7.54 2.23 -20.74
N PHE A 90 6.92 1.26 -20.06
CA PHE A 90 5.96 1.51 -18.99
C PHE A 90 6.65 1.73 -17.65
N HIS A 91 6.06 2.61 -16.84
CA HIS A 91 6.51 2.80 -15.46
C HIS A 91 6.33 1.49 -14.67
N PRO A 92 7.28 1.10 -13.78
CA PRO A 92 7.23 -0.10 -12.92
C PRO A 92 5.89 -0.41 -12.22
N ILE A 93 5.03 0.59 -12.03
CA ILE A 93 3.72 0.49 -11.37
C ILE A 93 2.76 -0.41 -12.16
N VAL A 94 2.75 -0.28 -13.50
CA VAL A 94 1.82 -0.99 -14.38
C VAL A 94 2.05 -2.51 -14.33
N PRO A 95 3.26 -3.03 -14.60
CA PRO A 95 3.51 -4.47 -14.51
C PRO A 95 3.36 -5.00 -13.09
N SER A 96 3.70 -4.22 -12.05
CA SER A 96 3.48 -4.65 -10.66
C SER A 96 2.01 -4.79 -10.30
N LEU A 97 1.17 -3.87 -10.76
CA LEU A 97 -0.28 -3.95 -10.56
C LEU A 97 -0.89 -5.15 -11.28
N LEU A 98 -0.46 -5.44 -12.51
CA LEU A 98 -0.95 -6.61 -13.26
C LEU A 98 -0.57 -7.92 -12.55
N LEU A 99 0.69 -8.03 -12.11
CA LEU A 99 1.15 -9.22 -11.42
C LEU A 99 0.55 -9.37 -10.01
N SER A 100 0.27 -8.28 -9.31
CA SER A 100 -0.44 -8.35 -8.02
C SER A 100 -1.90 -8.74 -8.17
N LEU A 101 -2.56 -8.35 -9.26
CA LEU A 101 -3.88 -8.87 -9.62
C LEU A 101 -3.84 -10.38 -9.88
N LEU A 102 -2.88 -10.87 -10.65
CA LEU A 102 -2.73 -12.31 -10.89
C LEU A 102 -2.47 -13.06 -9.58
N ALA A 103 -1.60 -12.52 -8.72
CA ALA A 103 -1.36 -13.08 -7.39
C ALA A 103 -2.62 -13.08 -6.51
N PHE A 104 -3.46 -12.04 -6.60
CA PHE A 104 -4.76 -12.01 -5.96
C PHE A 104 -5.62 -13.16 -6.47
N LEU A 105 -5.81 -13.28 -7.78
CA LEU A 105 -6.68 -14.29 -8.38
C LEU A 105 -6.23 -15.71 -8.03
N VAL A 106 -4.92 -15.97 -8.09
CA VAL A 106 -4.33 -17.26 -7.70
C VAL A 106 -4.53 -17.52 -6.21
N GLY A 107 -4.17 -16.58 -5.34
CA GLY A 107 -4.36 -16.73 -3.88
C GLY A 107 -5.83 -16.86 -3.49
N ASN A 108 -6.72 -16.17 -4.21
CA ASN A 108 -8.15 -16.21 -4.00
C ASN A 108 -8.74 -17.59 -4.31
N ARG A 109 -8.12 -18.38 -5.19
CA ARG A 109 -8.55 -19.76 -5.47
C ARG A 109 -8.26 -20.73 -4.32
N PHE A 110 -7.26 -20.44 -3.48
CA PHE A 110 -6.85 -21.27 -2.35
C PHE A 110 -7.42 -20.81 -1.00
N GLY A 111 -8.10 -19.67 -0.97
CA GLY A 111 -8.76 -19.14 0.20
C GLY A 111 -10.26 -19.44 0.21
N THR A 112 -10.81 -19.64 1.40
CA THR A 112 -12.25 -19.65 1.63
C THR A 112 -12.76 -18.22 1.70
N SER A 113 -13.83 -17.90 0.97
CA SER A 113 -14.50 -16.60 1.03
C SER A 113 -14.87 -16.23 2.47
N VAL A 114 -14.73 -14.96 2.84
CA VAL A 114 -15.19 -14.51 4.16
C VAL A 114 -16.72 -14.59 4.19
N PRO A 115 -17.35 -15.30 5.16
CA PRO A 115 -18.79 -15.37 5.25
C PRO A 115 -19.41 -13.98 5.42
N ALA A 116 -20.45 -13.67 4.64
CA ALA A 116 -21.17 -12.40 4.67
C ALA A 116 -21.81 -12.07 6.04
N SER A 117 -21.90 -13.05 6.94
CA SER A 117 -22.54 -12.94 8.27
C SER A 117 -21.87 -11.94 9.23
N TYR A 118 -20.62 -11.52 8.99
CA TYR A 118 -19.96 -10.50 9.81
C TYR A 118 -20.27 -9.05 9.40
N ARG A 119 -20.87 -8.79 8.22
CA ARG A 119 -21.14 -7.43 7.74
C ARG A 119 -22.35 -6.75 8.42
N LEU A 120 -23.19 -7.49 9.14
CA LEU A 120 -24.48 -7.01 9.66
C LEU A 120 -24.54 -6.84 11.19
N THR A 121 -23.46 -7.10 11.95
CA THR A 121 -23.50 -7.02 13.43
C THR A 121 -22.97 -5.69 13.98
N THR A 122 -22.47 -4.79 13.13
CA THR A 122 -21.92 -3.48 13.53
C THR A 122 -22.97 -2.36 13.48
N ASP A 123 -24.20 -2.66 13.09
CA ASP A 123 -25.31 -1.70 12.99
C ASP A 123 -26.19 -1.68 14.27
N LYS A 124 -25.57 -1.66 15.46
CA LYS A 124 -26.30 -1.45 16.72
C LYS A 124 -26.17 -0.01 17.21
#